data_AF-A0A0M1J439-F1
#
_entry.id   AF-A0A0M1J439-F1
#
_cell.length_a   1.000
_cell.length_b   1.000
_cell.length_c   1.000
_cell.angle_alpha   90.00
_cell.angle_beta   90.00
_cell.angle_gamma   90.00
#
_symmetry.space_group_name_H-M   'P 1'
#
loop_
_entity.id
_entity.type
_entity.pdbx_description
1 polymer ?
#
loop_
_entity_poly.entity_id
_entity_poly.type
_entity_poly.pdbx_seq_one_letter_code
_entity_poly.pdbx_strand_id
1 'polypeptide(L)'
;SSGLGQLRLGSFSLSSLRTDVEFGLLTYKSQHESLTSWSIQEAIHHYVAYRKELRENDPKRSWPKPELFQIYALTTLYPQALANNAGSNWQTTDKPGVYNLFGFELMIIVIVTSQIVAAPNNRPWNLLSNDRQLIKYAMQQEALPADLQQYFDALVTQ
;
A
#
# COMPACT_ATOMS: atom_id res chain seq x y z
N SER A 1 -9.61 -0.60 -20.09
CA SER A 1 -8.23 -0.25 -20.48
C SER A 1 -7.43 0.05 -19.22
N SER A 2 -6.75 -0.94 -18.67
CA SER A 2 -5.93 -0.81 -17.46
C SER A 2 -4.54 -0.32 -17.86
N GLY A 3 -4.28 0.98 -17.68
CA GLY A 3 -2.94 1.55 -17.80
C GLY A 3 -2.14 1.25 -16.54
N LEU A 4 -1.07 0.47 -16.67
CA LEU A 4 -0.06 0.32 -15.63
C LEU A 4 0.73 1.64 -15.56
N GLY A 5 0.34 2.51 -14.63
CA GLY A 5 1.10 3.72 -14.32
C GLY A 5 2.31 3.37 -13.49
N GLN A 6 3.52 3.63 -14.01
CA GLN A 6 4.72 3.68 -13.18
C GLN A 6 4.60 4.88 -12.24
N LEU A 7 4.37 4.62 -10.95
CA LEU A 7 4.57 5.61 -9.90
C LEU A 7 6.07 5.67 -9.59
N ARG A 8 6.82 6.48 -10.35
CA ARG A 8 8.07 7.05 -9.83
C ARG A 8 7.67 8.08 -8.78
N LEU A 9 7.56 7.62 -7.54
CA LEU A 9 7.47 8.51 -6.38
C LEU A 9 8.77 9.31 -6.34
N GLY A 10 8.73 10.57 -6.79
CA GLY A 10 9.74 11.56 -6.45
C GLY A 10 9.95 11.58 -4.93
N SER A 11 11.10 12.07 -4.48
CA SER A 11 11.68 11.98 -3.13
C SER A 11 10.75 12.29 -1.94
N PHE A 12 9.75 11.45 -1.72
CA PHE A 12 8.89 11.38 -0.56
C PHE A 12 9.26 10.10 0.18
N SER A 13 10.02 10.25 1.26
CA SER A 13 10.29 9.14 2.16
C SER A 13 9.03 8.87 2.99
N LEU A 14 8.12 8.07 2.44
CA LEU A 14 6.99 7.54 3.21
C LEU A 14 7.56 6.56 4.23
N SER A 15 7.33 6.83 5.52
CA SER A 15 7.96 6.09 6.62
C SER A 15 7.75 4.56 6.56
N SER A 16 6.70 4.10 5.88
CA SER A 16 6.32 2.69 5.73
C SER A 16 6.78 2.04 4.42
N LEU A 17 7.31 2.79 3.45
CA LEU A 17 7.81 2.21 2.20
C LEU A 17 9.30 1.92 2.29
N ARG A 18 9.68 0.75 1.78
CA ARG A 18 11.06 0.38 1.49
C ARG A 18 11.54 1.16 0.27
N THR A 19 12.65 1.87 0.44
CA THR A 19 13.33 2.61 -0.63
C THR A 19 14.47 1.81 -1.26
N ASP A 20 14.76 0.62 -0.74
CA ASP A 20 15.82 -0.28 -1.17
C ASP A 20 15.36 -1.34 -2.18
N VAL A 21 14.10 -1.26 -2.64
CA VAL A 21 13.53 -2.15 -3.65
C VAL A 21 13.33 -1.43 -4.97
N GLU A 22 13.42 -2.16 -6.08
CA GLU A 22 13.26 -1.61 -7.43
C GLU A 22 11.79 -1.55 -7.83
N PHE A 23 11.00 -2.54 -7.42
CA PHE A 23 9.60 -2.68 -7.81
C PHE A 23 8.68 -2.77 -6.59
N GLY A 24 7.91 -1.71 -6.35
CA GLY A 24 6.80 -1.71 -5.39
C GLY A 24 5.49 -2.06 -6.07
N LEU A 25 4.89 -3.21 -5.71
CA LEU A 25 3.55 -3.59 -6.16
C LEU A 25 2.52 -3.22 -5.10
N LEU A 26 1.43 -2.59 -5.50
CA LEU A 26 0.42 -2.05 -4.61
C LEU A 26 -0.96 -2.66 -4.90
N THR A 27 -1.64 -3.11 -3.84
CA THR A 27 -3.10 -3.28 -3.85
C THR A 27 -3.71 -2.35 -2.80
N TYR A 28 -4.89 -1.77 -3.10
CA TYR A 28 -5.59 -0.84 -2.22
C TYR A 28 -7.03 -1.27 -2.01
N LYS A 29 -7.49 -1.21 -0.76
CA LYS A 29 -8.85 -1.52 -0.34
C LYS A 29 -9.43 -0.35 0.45
N SER A 30 -10.55 0.18 -0.05
CA SER A 30 -11.26 1.31 0.55
C SER A 30 -12.13 0.87 1.73
N GLN A 31 -12.83 1.80 2.38
CA GLN A 31 -13.74 1.45 3.49
C GLN A 31 -14.92 0.54 3.05
N HIS A 32 -15.20 0.48 1.75
CA HIS A 32 -16.27 -0.34 1.19
C HIS A 32 -15.81 -1.74 0.78
N GLU A 33 -14.53 -2.05 0.92
CA GLU A 33 -13.96 -3.34 0.54
C GLU A 33 -12.94 -3.79 1.58
N SER A 34 -13.10 -5.00 2.13
CA SER A 34 -12.12 -5.54 3.08
C SER A 34 -10.90 -6.11 2.36
N LEU A 35 -9.71 -5.93 2.94
CA LEU A 35 -8.53 -6.70 2.55
C LEU A 35 -8.67 -8.14 3.08
N THR A 36 -8.70 -9.12 2.16
CA THR A 36 -8.93 -10.54 2.48
C THR A 36 -7.78 -11.42 2.02
N SER A 37 -7.78 -12.70 2.40
CA SER A 37 -6.82 -13.68 1.87
C SER A 37 -6.89 -13.80 0.35
N TRP A 38 -8.06 -13.58 -0.24
CA TRP A 38 -8.21 -13.54 -1.70
C TRP A 38 -7.50 -12.34 -2.32
N SER A 39 -7.65 -11.15 -1.73
CA SER A 39 -6.91 -9.95 -2.15
C SER A 39 -5.39 -10.13 -2.09
N ILE A 40 -4.91 -10.88 -1.09
CA ILE A 40 -3.49 -11.24 -0.98
C ILE A 40 -3.05 -12.19 -2.10
N GLN A 41 -3.86 -13.20 -2.44
CA GLN A 41 -3.58 -14.09 -3.57
C GLN A 41 -3.55 -13.34 -4.90
N GLU A 42 -4.45 -12.38 -5.10
CA GLU A 42 -4.44 -11.48 -6.27
C GLU A 42 -3.15 -10.66 -6.32
N ALA A 43 -2.70 -10.08 -5.20
CA ALA A 43 -1.45 -9.33 -5.15
C ALA A 43 -0.23 -10.20 -5.48
N ILE A 44 -0.19 -11.44 -4.98
CA ILE A 44 0.87 -12.40 -5.31
C ILE A 44 0.81 -12.78 -6.80
N HIS A 45 -0.39 -12.98 -7.35
CA HIS A 45 -0.57 -13.23 -8.78
C HIS A 45 0.00 -12.08 -9.62
N HIS A 46 -0.30 -10.83 -9.26
CA HIS A 46 0.25 -9.66 -9.95
C HIS A 46 1.79 -9.61 -9.88
N TYR A 47 2.38 -9.91 -8.72
CA TYR A 47 3.84 -10.04 -8.59
C TYR A 47 4.41 -11.10 -9.54
N VAL A 48 3.84 -12.31 -9.56
CA VAL A 48 4.31 -13.39 -10.42
C VAL A 48 4.14 -13.04 -11.90
N ALA A 49 3.02 -12.45 -12.28
CA ALA A 49 2.75 -12.02 -13.65
C ALA A 49 3.75 -10.95 -14.10
N TYR A 50 3.98 -9.94 -13.26
CA TYR A 50 4.91 -8.87 -13.58
C TYR A 50 6.36 -9.36 -13.67
N ARG A 51 6.77 -10.25 -12.76
CA ARG A 51 8.11 -10.88 -12.82
C ARG A 51 8.32 -11.70 -14.09
N LYS A 52 7.27 -12.35 -14.62
CA LYS A 52 7.29 -13.03 -15.92
C LYS A 52 7.42 -12.04 -17.08
N GLU A 53 6.68 -10.95 -17.05
CA GLU A 53 6.76 -9.89 -18.07
C GLU A 53 8.17 -9.30 -18.15
N LEU A 54 8.77 -8.95 -17.00
CA LEU A 54 10.15 -8.46 -16.94
C LEU A 54 11.15 -9.47 -17.51
N ARG A 55 10.94 -10.76 -17.25
CA ARG A 55 11.76 -11.82 -17.84
C ARG A 55 11.62 -11.89 -19.36
N GLU A 56 10.41 -11.80 -19.90
CA GLU A 56 10.21 -11.85 -21.36
C GLU A 56 10.79 -10.62 -22.07
N ASN A 57 10.85 -9.49 -21.36
CA ASN A 57 11.48 -8.26 -21.85
C ASN A 57 13.00 -8.19 -21.63
N ASP A 58 13.59 -9.12 -20.86
CA ASP A 58 15.05 -9.25 -20.71
C ASP A 58 15.65 -10.04 -21.88
N PRO A 59 16.63 -9.50 -22.64
CA PRO A 59 17.25 -10.20 -23.76
C PRO A 59 17.84 -11.58 -23.41
N LYS A 60 18.26 -11.77 -22.15
CA LYS A 60 18.82 -13.04 -21.67
C LYS A 60 17.76 -13.95 -21.03
N ARG A 61 16.50 -13.52 -20.95
CA ARG A 61 15.39 -14.20 -20.26
C ARG A 61 15.73 -14.60 -18.82
N SER A 62 16.51 -13.76 -18.15
CA SER A 62 16.91 -13.93 -16.76
C SER A 62 15.70 -13.68 -15.87
N TRP A 63 15.55 -14.50 -14.83
CA TRP A 63 14.54 -14.21 -13.81
C TRP A 63 15.01 -13.03 -12.95
N PRO A 64 14.22 -11.95 -12.83
CA PRO A 64 14.49 -10.90 -11.85
C PRO A 64 14.57 -11.53 -10.45
N LYS A 65 15.49 -11.06 -9.60
CA LYS A 65 15.63 -11.64 -8.26
C LYS A 65 14.47 -11.22 -7.35
N PRO A 66 13.91 -12.12 -6.51
CA PRO A 66 12.77 -11.78 -5.65
C PRO A 66 13.00 -10.58 -4.73
N GLU A 67 14.23 -10.35 -4.27
CA GLU A 67 14.60 -9.24 -3.39
C GLU A 67 14.44 -7.84 -4.03
N LEU A 68 14.30 -7.76 -5.35
CA LEU A 68 14.03 -6.51 -6.05
C LEU A 68 12.58 -6.03 -5.87
N PHE A 69 11.70 -6.87 -5.33
CA PHE A 69 10.27 -6.63 -5.25
C PHE A 69 9.81 -6.46 -3.80
N GLN A 70 8.82 -5.59 -3.60
CA GLN A 70 8.04 -5.53 -2.38
C GLN A 70 6.56 -5.43 -2.72
N ILE A 71 5.74 -6.28 -2.10
CA ILE A 71 4.28 -6.20 -2.19
C ILE A 71 3.78 -5.37 -1.00
N TYR A 72 2.93 -4.40 -1.29
CA TYR A 72 2.23 -3.54 -0.33
C TYR A 72 0.73 -3.75 -0.46
N ALA A 73 0.08 -4.04 0.66
CA ALA A 73 -1.38 -4.14 0.74
C ALA A 73 -1.91 -3.00 1.62
N LEU A 74 -2.55 -2.02 1.01
CA LEU A 74 -3.12 -0.86 1.70
C LEU A 74 -4.60 -1.13 1.95
N THR A 75 -5.03 -0.82 3.16
CA THR A 75 -6.43 -0.92 3.57
C THR A 75 -6.79 0.24 4.49
N THR A 76 -7.98 0.80 4.33
CA THR A 76 -8.46 1.84 5.24
C THR A 76 -8.97 1.26 6.56
N LEU A 77 -9.44 0.00 6.55
CA LEU A 77 -9.94 -0.71 7.73
C LEU A 77 -8.98 -1.82 8.14
N TYR A 78 -8.84 -2.04 9.45
CA TYR A 78 -8.07 -3.17 9.97
C TYR A 78 -8.70 -4.50 9.51
N PRO A 79 -7.96 -5.37 8.82
CA PRO A 79 -8.53 -6.57 8.21
C PRO A 79 -8.57 -7.73 9.22
N GLN A 80 -9.49 -7.64 10.18
CA GLN A 80 -9.56 -8.57 11.33
C GLN A 80 -9.57 -10.05 10.91
N ALA A 81 -10.37 -10.42 9.91
CA ALA A 81 -10.47 -11.80 9.46
C ALA A 81 -9.15 -12.30 8.84
N LEU A 82 -8.47 -11.47 8.02
CA LEU A 82 -7.18 -11.81 7.44
C LEU A 82 -6.11 -11.98 8.53
N ALA A 83 -6.03 -11.03 9.47
CA ALA A 83 -5.07 -11.08 10.56
C ALA A 83 -5.28 -12.32 11.45
N ASN A 84 -6.53 -12.62 11.81
CA ASN A 84 -6.87 -13.81 12.60
C ASN A 84 -6.50 -15.11 11.87
N ASN A 85 -6.81 -15.20 10.57
CA ASN A 85 -6.53 -16.40 9.78
C ASN A 85 -5.03 -16.59 9.53
N ALA A 86 -4.26 -15.50 9.44
CA ALA A 86 -2.82 -15.55 9.28
C ALA A 86 -2.10 -16.02 10.56
N GLY A 87 -2.69 -15.78 11.73
CA GLY A 87 -2.10 -16.20 13.02
C GLY A 87 -0.70 -15.62 13.22
N SER A 88 0.28 -16.48 13.50
CA SER A 88 1.69 -16.08 13.71
C SER A 88 2.37 -15.48 12.47
N ASN A 89 1.77 -15.63 11.29
CA ASN A 89 2.28 -15.00 10.07
C ASN A 89 1.93 -13.51 9.98
N TRP A 90 1.02 -13.01 10.81
CA TRP A 90 0.72 -11.58 10.92
C TRP A 90 1.51 -10.97 12.07
N GLN A 91 2.48 -10.12 11.76
CA GLN A 91 3.40 -9.55 12.74
C GLN A 91 3.28 -8.03 12.78
N THR A 92 3.22 -7.47 13.98
CA THR A 92 3.33 -6.03 14.21
C THR A 92 4.76 -5.55 13.94
N THR A 93 4.89 -4.30 13.52
CA THR A 93 6.18 -3.61 13.46
C THR A 93 6.29 -2.57 14.58
N ASP A 94 7.41 -1.86 14.63
CA ASP A 94 7.60 -0.67 15.48
C ASP A 94 6.76 0.54 15.02
N LYS A 95 6.18 0.48 13.81
CA LYS A 95 5.36 1.54 13.21
C LYS A 95 3.87 1.21 13.35
N PRO A 96 3.08 2.06 14.04
CA PRO A 96 1.63 1.89 14.12
C PRO A 96 0.99 1.80 12.74
N GLY A 97 0.05 0.87 12.56
CA GLY A 97 -0.63 0.66 11.29
C GLY A 97 0.20 -0.03 10.20
N VAL A 98 1.43 -0.47 10.49
CA VAL A 98 2.28 -1.23 9.56
C VAL A 98 2.51 -2.63 10.11
N TYR A 99 2.19 -3.63 9.30
CA TYR A 99 2.27 -5.05 9.64
C TYR A 99 3.03 -5.82 8.57
N ASN A 100 3.70 -6.88 8.98
CA ASN A 100 4.27 -7.87 8.07
C ASN A 100 3.33 -9.07 8.00
N LEU A 101 2.92 -9.46 6.79
CA LEU A 101 2.24 -10.71 6.51
C LEU A 101 3.20 -11.64 5.78
N PHE A 102 3.56 -12.75 6.41
CA PHE A 102 4.44 -13.77 5.83
C PHE A 102 3.64 -14.88 5.16
N GLY A 103 4.04 -15.29 3.96
CA GLY A 103 3.41 -16.42 3.28
C GLY A 103 4.02 -16.66 1.91
N PHE A 104 4.07 -17.93 1.49
CA PHE A 104 4.66 -18.33 0.19
C PHE A 104 6.09 -17.79 -0.03
N GLU A 105 6.90 -17.77 1.02
CA GLU A 105 8.27 -17.21 1.03
C GLU A 105 8.34 -15.70 0.75
N LEU A 106 7.20 -15.01 0.76
CA LEU A 106 7.09 -13.57 0.59
C LEU A 106 6.79 -12.90 1.92
N MET A 107 7.33 -11.70 2.09
CA MET A 107 6.90 -10.76 3.10
C MET A 107 6.08 -9.67 2.43
N ILE A 108 4.81 -9.55 2.82
CA ILE A 108 3.90 -8.51 2.35
C ILE A 108 3.80 -7.45 3.44
N ILE A 109 4.01 -6.17 3.08
CA ILE A 109 3.83 -5.06 4.00
C ILE A 109 2.37 -4.61 3.92
N VAL A 110 1.63 -4.78 5.00
CA VAL A 110 0.24 -4.34 5.10
C VAL A 110 0.20 -2.99 5.81
N ILE A 111 -0.43 -2.00 5.19
CA ILE A 111 -0.57 -0.64 5.71
C ILE A 111 -2.05 -0.37 5.97
N VAL A 112 -2.40 -0.19 7.24
CA VAL A 112 -3.75 0.14 7.71
C VAL A 112 -3.81 1.65 7.92
N THR A 113 -4.31 2.41 6.94
CA THR A 113 -4.17 3.88 6.91
C THR A 113 -4.91 4.60 8.03
N SER A 114 -5.93 3.98 8.63
CA SER A 114 -6.62 4.47 9.83
C SER A 114 -5.81 4.34 11.12
N GLN A 115 -4.72 3.56 11.12
CA GLN A 115 -3.86 3.34 12.29
C GLN A 115 -2.51 4.05 12.16
N ILE A 116 -2.28 4.74 11.04
CA ILE A 116 -1.07 5.53 10.81
C ILE A 116 -1.21 6.88 11.53
N VAL A 117 -0.22 7.21 12.37
CA VAL A 117 -0.20 8.46 13.12
C VAL A 117 -0.14 9.69 12.20
N ALA A 118 -0.78 10.77 12.63
CA ALA A 118 -0.71 12.08 11.99
C ALA A 118 0.72 12.63 12.07
N ALA A 119 1.41 12.68 10.93
CA ALA A 119 2.75 13.26 10.81
C ALA A 119 3.00 13.78 9.38
N PRO A 120 3.87 14.78 9.18
CA PRO A 120 4.06 15.36 7.84
C PRO A 120 4.55 14.35 6.79
N ASN A 121 5.46 13.45 7.19
CA ASN A 121 5.96 12.36 6.34
C ASN A 121 4.94 11.25 6.06
N ASN A 122 3.80 11.25 6.76
CA ASN A 122 2.70 10.30 6.56
C ASN A 122 1.51 10.92 5.80
N ARG A 123 1.65 12.15 5.28
CA ARG A 123 0.56 12.88 4.61
C ARG A 123 -0.19 12.04 3.57
N PRO A 124 0.46 11.28 2.65
CA PRO A 124 -0.26 10.43 1.72
C PRO A 124 -1.13 9.36 2.40
N TRP A 125 -0.68 8.77 3.51
CA TRP A 125 -1.46 7.80 4.28
C TRP A 125 -2.62 8.44 5.03
N ASN A 126 -2.41 9.65 5.55
CA ASN A 126 -3.45 10.38 6.23
C ASN A 126 -4.53 10.87 5.25
N LEU A 127 -4.18 11.22 4.00
CA LEU A 127 -5.14 11.48 2.91
C LEU A 127 -5.91 10.22 2.52
N LEU A 128 -5.23 9.07 2.38
CA LEU A 128 -5.84 7.78 2.03
C LEU A 128 -6.48 7.07 3.23
N SER A 129 -6.65 7.75 4.35
CA SER A 129 -7.34 7.21 5.52
C SER A 129 -8.86 7.26 5.33
N ASN A 130 -9.60 6.49 6.13
CA ASN A 130 -11.03 6.74 6.34
C ASN A 130 -11.31 7.54 7.63
N ASP A 131 -10.27 7.91 8.39
CA ASP A 131 -10.39 8.79 9.55
C ASP A 131 -10.41 10.25 9.09
N ARG A 132 -11.55 10.91 9.32
CA ARG A 132 -11.76 12.32 8.95
C ARG A 132 -10.75 13.28 9.61
N GLN A 133 -10.28 13.00 10.82
CA GLN A 133 -9.30 13.85 11.50
C GLN A 133 -7.93 13.73 10.83
N LEU A 134 -7.53 12.52 10.42
CA LEU A 134 -6.30 12.31 9.65
C LEU A 134 -6.37 13.00 8.28
N ILE A 135 -7.51 12.90 7.59
CA ILE A 135 -7.70 13.59 6.30
C ILE A 135 -7.60 15.11 6.49
N LYS A 136 -8.30 15.69 7.48
CA LYS A 136 -8.24 17.13 7.79
C LYS A 136 -6.81 17.58 8.10
N TYR A 137 -6.10 16.84 8.94
CA TYR A 137 -4.70 17.10 9.25
C TYR A 137 -3.82 17.13 7.98
N ALA A 138 -4.01 16.18 7.08
CA ALA A 138 -3.21 16.06 5.86
C ALA A 138 -3.49 17.17 4.84
N MET A 139 -4.74 17.64 4.76
CA MET A 139 -5.17 18.75 3.90
C MET A 139 -4.59 20.11 4.36
N GLN A 140 -4.32 20.28 5.65
CA GLN A 140 -3.79 21.53 6.21
C GLN A 140 -2.29 21.75 5.95
N GLN A 141 -1.54 20.72 5.57
CA GLN A 141 -0.09 20.82 5.40
C GLN A 141 0.32 21.56 4.12
N GLU A 142 -0.36 21.26 3.02
CA GLU A 142 -0.10 21.84 1.70
C GLU A 142 -1.41 21.78 0.90
N ALA A 143 -1.65 22.81 0.09
CA ALA A 143 -2.81 22.87 -0.79
C ALA A 143 -2.82 21.67 -1.75
N LEU A 144 -3.98 21.04 -1.90
CA LEU A 144 -4.17 20.02 -2.92
C LEU A 144 -4.47 20.68 -4.27
N PRO A 145 -4.16 20.01 -5.39
CA PRO A 145 -4.75 20.33 -6.68
C PRO A 145 -6.27 20.50 -6.58
N ALA A 146 -6.85 21.46 -7.30
CA ALA A 146 -8.25 21.86 -7.13
C ALA A 146 -9.25 20.71 -7.33
N ASP A 147 -8.95 19.80 -8.25
CA ASP A 147 -9.72 18.58 -8.52
C ASP A 147 -9.70 17.61 -7.33
N LEU A 148 -8.56 17.44 -6.67
CA LEU A 148 -8.44 16.63 -5.46
C LEU A 148 -9.04 17.34 -4.24
N GLN A 149 -8.89 18.66 -4.13
CA GLN A 149 -9.43 19.44 -3.03
C GLN A 149 -10.95 19.24 -2.89
N GLN A 150 -11.69 19.35 -3.99
CA GLN A 150 -13.14 19.14 -4.00
C GLN A 150 -13.54 17.74 -3.51
N TYR A 151 -12.77 16.71 -3.91
CA TYR A 151 -13.02 15.34 -3.47
C TYR A 151 -12.86 15.18 -1.95
N PHE A 152 -11.77 15.71 -1.39
CA PHE A 152 -11.50 15.57 0.04
C PHE A 152 -12.41 16.46 0.90
N ASP A 153 -12.80 17.65 0.43
CA ASP A 153 -13.77 18.51 1.11
C ASP A 153 -15.10 17.78 1.33
N ALA A 154 -15.56 17.00 0.35
CA ALA A 154 -16.77 16.18 0.49
C ALA A 154 -16.63 15.08 1.55
N LEU A 155 -15.44 14.50 1.73
CA LEU A 155 -15.17 13.45 2.71
C LEU A 155 -15.10 13.96 4.16
N VAL A 156 -14.72 15.22 4.36
CA VAL A 156 -14.51 15.81 5.69
C VAL A 156 -15.72 16.59 6.24
N THR A 157 -16.72 16.86 5.39
CA THR A 157 -17.90 17.68 5.70
C THR A 157 -19.17 16.87 5.99
N GLN A 158 -19.24 15.62 5.50
CA GLN A 158 -20.25 14.63 5.96
C GLN A 158 -19.93 14.16 7.37
#